data_AF-A0A5R8KJW0-F1
#
_entry.id   AF-A0A5R8KJW0-F1
#
_cell.length_a   1.000
_cell.length_b   1.000
_cell.length_c   1.000
_cell.angle_alpha   90.00
_cell.angle_beta   90.00
_cell.angle_gamma   90.00
#
_symmetry.space_group_name_H-M   'P 1'
#
loop_
_entity.id
_entity.type
_entity.pdbx_description
1 polymer ?
#
loop_
_entity_poly.entity_id
_entity_poly.type
_entity_poly.pdbx_seq_one_letter_code
_entity_poly.pdbx_strand_id
1 'polypeptide(L)'
;MKPIVLLLAACALSLPLASHAQVDKIDSDKAKDALQKLLGEVKDAADKATKKSSDKESEDAFWERSKDHLTMDRVQYSKKATRGLAVMDAEIQGLADTDAPVSVRDYFKLRVESLKLNLAYCREEFAKLEALATEEEFRSRQRFFDRNLAYLSDHLVATMKEAGH
;
A
#
# COMPACT_ATOMS: atom_id res chain seq x y z
N MET A 1 -32.12 52.80 8.20
CA MET A 1 -30.81 52.76 8.87
C MET A 1 -30.41 51.30 9.02
N LYS A 2 -29.28 50.89 8.43
CA LYS A 2 -28.68 49.55 8.64
C LYS A 2 -27.95 49.52 9.99
N PRO A 3 -27.82 48.34 10.59
CA PRO A 3 -26.46 47.87 10.80
C PRO A 3 -26.21 46.46 10.24
N ILE A 4 -24.93 46.27 9.92
CA ILE A 4 -24.24 45.10 9.38
C ILE A 4 -23.63 44.35 10.57
N VAL A 5 -23.86 43.04 10.69
CA VAL A 5 -22.98 42.05 11.37
C VAL A 5 -23.29 40.68 10.71
N LEU A 6 -22.48 40.20 9.76
CA LEU A 6 -21.37 39.25 9.87
C LEU A 6 -21.72 37.82 10.37
N LEU A 7 -21.56 36.87 9.42
CA LEU A 7 -21.02 35.50 9.54
C LEU A 7 -21.70 34.49 10.49
N LEU A 8 -22.18 33.36 9.94
CA LEU A 8 -21.56 32.06 10.17
C LEU A 8 -22.05 30.99 9.18
N ALA A 9 -21.14 30.09 8.84
CA ALA A 9 -21.29 28.96 7.94
C ALA A 9 -22.37 27.96 8.38
N ALA A 10 -23.11 27.43 7.41
CA ALA A 10 -23.82 26.16 7.54
C ALA A 10 -23.57 25.34 6.27
N CYS A 11 -22.64 24.40 6.38
CA CYS A 11 -22.44 23.29 5.45
C CYS A 11 -23.73 22.46 5.39
N ALA A 12 -24.52 22.62 4.33
CA ALA A 12 -25.56 21.67 3.98
C ALA A 12 -24.94 20.58 3.10
N LEU A 13 -24.64 19.45 3.72
CA LEU A 13 -24.33 18.16 3.09
C LEU A 13 -25.49 17.75 2.18
N SER A 14 -25.33 17.94 0.86
CA SER A 14 -26.09 17.21 -0.14
C SER A 14 -25.18 16.14 -0.77
N LEU A 15 -25.25 14.92 -0.25
CA LEU A 15 -24.86 13.74 -1.02
C LEU A 15 -25.91 13.49 -2.10
N PRO A 16 -25.47 13.18 -3.33
CA PRO A 16 -26.14 12.12 -4.05
C PRO A 16 -25.17 11.08 -4.62
N LEU A 17 -25.52 9.82 -4.33
CA LEU A 17 -25.54 8.70 -5.26
C LEU A 17 -24.19 8.14 -5.75
N ALA A 18 -23.78 7.08 -5.05
CA ALA A 18 -23.39 5.78 -5.60
C ALA A 18 -23.10 5.75 -7.12
N SER A 19 -21.87 6.07 -7.50
CA SER A 19 -21.28 5.52 -8.72
C SER A 19 -20.97 4.04 -8.48
N HIS A 20 -21.81 3.16 -9.02
CA HIS A 20 -21.45 1.76 -9.24
C HIS A 20 -20.28 1.74 -10.23
N ALA A 21 -19.05 1.73 -9.71
CA ALA A 21 -17.90 1.32 -10.50
C ALA A 21 -18.10 -0.16 -10.83
N GLN A 22 -18.51 -0.43 -12.06
CA GLN A 22 -18.36 -1.74 -12.67
C GLN A 22 -16.86 -2.06 -12.68
N VAL A 23 -16.41 -2.72 -11.62
CA VAL A 23 -15.15 -3.46 -11.62
C VAL A 23 -15.42 -4.65 -12.52
N ASP A 24 -15.19 -4.45 -13.82
CA ASP A 24 -15.01 -5.54 -14.76
C ASP A 24 -14.06 -6.54 -14.12
N LYS A 25 -14.48 -7.81 -14.14
CA LYS A 25 -13.76 -8.95 -13.60
C LYS A 25 -12.30 -8.88 -14.04
N ILE A 26 -11.45 -8.36 -13.16
CA ILE A 26 -10.01 -8.54 -13.27
C ILE A 26 -9.83 -10.05 -13.24
N ASP A 27 -9.44 -10.64 -14.36
CA ASP A 27 -9.07 -12.05 -14.51
C ASP A 27 -8.25 -12.45 -13.27
N SER A 28 -8.87 -13.16 -12.34
CA SER A 28 -8.27 -13.54 -11.06
C SER A 28 -6.94 -14.26 -11.29
N ASP A 29 -6.82 -14.99 -12.40
CA ASP A 29 -5.62 -15.72 -12.78
C ASP A 29 -4.51 -14.80 -13.29
N LYS A 30 -4.83 -13.70 -14.00
CA LYS A 30 -3.83 -12.68 -14.36
C LYS A 30 -3.42 -11.83 -13.16
N ALA A 31 -4.35 -11.59 -12.24
CA ALA A 31 -4.04 -10.96 -10.96
C ALA A 31 -3.10 -11.85 -10.15
N LYS A 32 -3.35 -13.17 -10.07
CA LYS A 32 -2.47 -14.16 -9.42
C LYS A 32 -1.12 -14.33 -10.11
N ASP A 33 -1.04 -14.25 -11.43
CA ASP A 33 0.25 -14.28 -12.15
C ASP A 33 1.06 -13.00 -11.92
N ALA A 34 0.39 -11.85 -11.91
CA ALA A 34 1.02 -10.57 -11.55
C ALA A 34 1.44 -10.56 -10.07
N LEU A 35 0.64 -11.18 -9.20
CA LEU A 35 0.89 -11.41 -7.78
C LEU A 35 2.09 -12.35 -7.60
N GLN A 36 2.16 -13.47 -8.33
CA GLN A 36 3.27 -14.41 -8.28
C GLN A 36 4.55 -13.83 -8.86
N LYS A 37 4.47 -12.95 -9.87
CA LYS A 37 5.63 -12.20 -10.34
C LYS A 37 6.07 -11.14 -9.36
N LEU A 38 5.15 -10.37 -8.77
CA LEU A 38 5.46 -9.40 -7.72
C LEU A 38 6.01 -10.08 -6.49
N LEU A 39 5.37 -11.13 -6.00
CA LEU A 39 5.84 -11.97 -4.91
C LEU A 39 7.12 -12.69 -5.28
N GLY A 40 7.33 -13.09 -6.53
CA GLY A 40 8.57 -13.68 -7.02
C GLY A 40 9.72 -12.67 -7.02
N GLU A 41 9.50 -11.46 -7.51
CA GLU A 41 10.46 -10.35 -7.47
C GLU A 41 10.73 -9.88 -6.03
N VAL A 42 9.69 -9.87 -5.18
CA VAL A 42 9.77 -9.53 -3.76
C VAL A 42 10.44 -10.65 -2.96
N LYS A 43 10.20 -11.92 -3.29
CA LYS A 43 10.83 -13.11 -2.69
C LYS A 43 12.27 -13.24 -3.13
N ASP A 44 12.61 -12.94 -4.39
CA ASP A 44 13.98 -12.85 -4.86
C ASP A 44 14.73 -11.68 -4.21
N ALA A 45 14.05 -10.55 -3.97
CA ALA A 45 14.59 -9.43 -3.20
C ALA A 45 14.75 -9.77 -1.70
N ALA A 46 13.80 -10.49 -1.12
CA ALA A 46 13.82 -10.92 0.27
C ALA A 46 14.78 -12.09 0.54
N ASP A 47 14.97 -13.01 -0.40
CA ASP A 47 15.95 -14.10 -0.34
C ASP A 47 17.37 -13.57 -0.55
N LYS A 48 17.53 -12.44 -1.27
CA LYS A 48 18.77 -11.65 -1.26
C LYS A 48 18.96 -10.93 0.07
N ALA A 49 17.94 -10.26 0.60
CA ALA A 49 18.00 -9.54 1.87
C ALA A 49 18.22 -10.45 3.10
N THR A 50 17.71 -11.69 3.08
CA THR A 50 17.90 -12.66 4.18
C THR A 50 19.27 -13.33 4.17
N LYS A 51 20.04 -13.24 3.08
CA LYS A 51 21.43 -13.76 3.01
C LYS A 51 22.49 -12.80 3.55
N LYS A 52 22.18 -11.51 3.73
CA LYS A 52 23.11 -10.52 4.31
C LYS A 52 22.33 -9.45 5.08
N SER A 53 22.26 -9.61 6.39
CA SER A 53 21.70 -8.64 7.34
C SER A 53 22.61 -7.40 7.48
N SER A 54 22.60 -6.51 6.49
CA SER A 54 23.11 -5.16 6.66
C SER A 54 22.08 -4.15 6.18
N ASP A 55 21.69 -3.21 7.05
CA ASP A 55 20.70 -2.15 6.81
C ASP A 55 20.90 -1.42 5.47
N LYS A 56 22.15 -1.40 4.98
CA LYS A 56 22.60 -0.82 3.72
C LYS A 56 21.98 -1.46 2.47
N GLU A 57 21.76 -2.78 2.44
CA GLU A 57 21.15 -3.45 1.28
C GLU A 57 19.62 -3.27 1.23
N SER A 58 18.96 -3.09 2.39
CA SER A 58 17.53 -2.70 2.41
C SER A 58 17.34 -1.28 1.84
N GLU A 59 18.28 -0.40 2.14
CA GLU A 59 18.33 0.98 1.63
C GLU A 59 18.66 1.01 0.13
N ASP A 60 19.57 0.14 -0.33
CA ASP A 60 19.88 -0.03 -1.76
C ASP A 60 18.71 -0.64 -2.54
N ALA A 61 18.03 -1.66 -2.01
CA ALA A 61 16.84 -2.26 -2.61
C ALA A 61 15.65 -1.29 -2.62
N PHE A 62 15.52 -0.46 -1.58
CA PHE A 62 14.60 0.67 -1.55
C PHE A 62 14.97 1.72 -2.60
N TRP A 63 16.27 1.99 -2.77
CA TRP A 63 16.74 2.96 -3.75
C TRP A 63 16.50 2.52 -5.18
N GLU A 64 16.72 1.25 -5.51
CA GLU A 64 16.41 0.73 -6.85
C GLU A 64 14.90 0.75 -7.13
N ARG A 65 14.06 0.32 -6.17
CA ARG A 65 12.59 0.42 -6.31
C ARG A 65 12.12 1.87 -6.50
N SER A 66 12.70 2.80 -5.74
CA SER A 66 12.36 4.22 -5.81
C SER A 66 12.83 4.85 -7.12
N LYS A 67 13.98 4.42 -7.67
CA LYS A 67 14.49 4.90 -8.97
C LYS A 67 13.54 4.55 -10.12
N ASP A 68 13.02 3.32 -10.14
CA ASP A 68 12.01 2.92 -11.13
C ASP A 68 10.72 3.73 -11.00
N HIS A 69 10.34 4.13 -9.79
CA HIS A 69 9.12 4.92 -9.58
C HIS A 69 9.30 6.39 -9.96
N LEU A 70 10.52 6.94 -9.85
CA LEU A 70 10.83 8.32 -10.20
C LEU A 70 10.85 8.55 -11.72
N THR A 71 11.04 7.50 -12.53
CA THR A 71 11.03 7.59 -13.99
C THR A 71 9.64 7.34 -14.60
N MET A 72 8.70 6.77 -13.85
CA MET A 72 7.30 6.61 -14.26
C MET A 72 6.55 7.93 -14.23
N ASP A 73 5.65 8.17 -15.19
CA ASP A 73 4.70 9.28 -15.08
C ASP A 73 3.71 9.06 -13.91
N ARG A 74 3.11 10.15 -13.42
CA ARG A 74 2.20 10.10 -12.27
C ARG A 74 1.05 9.11 -12.46
N VAL A 75 0.44 9.04 -13.64
CA VAL A 75 -0.70 8.15 -13.91
C VAL A 75 -0.28 6.68 -13.84
N GLN A 76 0.88 6.34 -14.42
CA GLN A 76 1.46 5.01 -14.36
C GLN A 76 1.81 4.62 -12.93
N TYR A 77 2.43 5.55 -12.20
CA TYR A 77 2.75 5.37 -10.79
C TYR A 77 1.49 5.10 -9.97
N SER A 78 0.45 5.93 -10.09
CA SER A 78 -0.78 5.80 -9.30
C SER A 78 -1.50 4.48 -9.59
N LYS A 79 -1.49 4.01 -10.84
CA LYS A 79 -1.98 2.66 -11.20
C LYS A 79 -1.16 1.56 -10.54
N LYS A 80 0.18 1.68 -10.54
CA LYS A 80 1.07 0.70 -9.90
C LYS A 80 0.86 0.67 -8.38
N ALA A 81 0.82 1.82 -7.72
CA ALA A 81 0.58 1.95 -6.29
C ALA A 81 -0.80 1.40 -5.88
N THR A 82 -1.85 1.73 -6.65
CA THR A 82 -3.21 1.18 -6.43
C THR A 82 -3.22 -0.35 -6.49
N ARG A 83 -2.56 -0.93 -7.50
CA ARG A 83 -2.43 -2.40 -7.61
C ARG A 83 -1.64 -2.97 -6.45
N GLY A 84 -0.53 -2.35 -6.07
CA GLY A 84 0.30 -2.78 -4.94
C GLY A 84 -0.49 -2.82 -3.62
N LEU A 85 -1.26 -1.76 -3.33
CA LEU A 85 -2.12 -1.71 -2.14
C LEU A 85 -3.21 -2.79 -2.16
N ALA A 86 -3.81 -3.06 -3.32
CA ALA A 86 -4.83 -4.12 -3.46
C ALA A 86 -4.23 -5.52 -3.29
N VAL A 87 -3.03 -5.76 -3.81
CA VAL A 87 -2.28 -6.99 -3.58
C VAL A 87 -2.00 -7.19 -2.09
N MET A 88 -1.45 -6.19 -1.42
CA MET A 88 -1.13 -6.28 0.01
C MET A 88 -2.38 -6.54 0.86
N ASP A 89 -3.52 -5.92 0.52
CA ASP A 89 -4.81 -6.18 1.17
C ASP A 89 -5.22 -7.65 1.06
N ALA A 90 -5.12 -8.22 -0.14
CA ALA A 90 -5.46 -9.61 -0.38
C ALA A 90 -4.55 -10.56 0.40
N GLU A 91 -3.25 -10.30 0.47
CA GLU A 91 -2.30 -11.11 1.25
C GLU A 91 -2.56 -11.00 2.76
N ILE A 92 -2.82 -9.80 3.26
CA ILE A 92 -3.16 -9.59 4.67
C ILE A 92 -4.45 -10.32 5.04
N GLN A 93 -5.44 -10.30 4.14
CA GLN A 93 -6.67 -11.07 4.33
C GLN A 93 -6.38 -12.58 4.32
N GLY A 94 -5.54 -13.06 3.40
CA GLY A 94 -5.09 -14.45 3.38
C GLY A 94 -4.39 -14.89 4.67
N LEU A 95 -3.59 -14.01 5.29
CA LEU A 95 -2.97 -14.26 6.60
C LEU A 95 -3.98 -14.24 7.75
N ALA A 96 -5.04 -13.44 7.66
CA ALA A 96 -6.10 -13.42 8.66
C ALA A 96 -6.94 -14.70 8.61
N ASP A 97 -7.11 -15.26 7.42
CA ASP A 97 -7.93 -16.46 7.15
C ASP A 97 -7.09 -17.76 7.12
N THR A 98 -5.80 -17.70 7.49
CA THR A 98 -4.90 -18.86 7.40
C THR A 98 -5.11 -19.86 8.54
N ASP A 99 -5.15 -21.15 8.19
CA ASP A 99 -5.20 -22.28 9.13
C ASP A 99 -3.80 -22.77 9.55
N ALA A 100 -2.74 -22.03 9.22
CA ALA A 100 -1.37 -22.40 9.59
C ALA A 100 -1.22 -22.54 11.12
N PRO A 101 -0.38 -23.46 11.64
CA PRO A 101 -0.19 -23.65 13.09
C PRO A 101 0.26 -22.40 13.86
N VAL A 102 0.77 -21.39 13.16
CA VAL A 102 1.14 -20.10 13.76
C VAL A 102 -0.07 -19.18 14.01
N SER A 103 -1.19 -19.35 13.29
CA SER A 103 -2.35 -18.46 13.36
C SER A 103 -3.07 -18.48 14.71
N VAL A 104 -2.92 -19.57 15.47
CA VAL A 104 -3.47 -19.66 16.84
C VAL A 104 -2.69 -18.80 17.83
N ARG A 105 -1.45 -18.40 17.52
CA ARG A 105 -0.58 -17.63 18.42
C ARG A 105 -1.01 -16.17 18.47
N ASP A 106 -1.19 -15.62 19.68
CA ASP A 106 -1.67 -14.25 19.85
C ASP A 106 -0.73 -13.19 19.26
N TYR A 107 0.58 -13.42 19.33
CA TYR A 107 1.55 -12.54 18.69
C TYR A 107 1.39 -12.49 17.16
N PHE A 108 1.03 -13.60 16.52
CA PHE A 108 0.82 -13.64 15.07
C PHE A 108 -0.45 -12.87 14.70
N LYS A 109 -1.53 -13.07 15.47
CA LYS A 109 -2.77 -12.29 15.31
C LYS A 109 -2.52 -10.79 15.46
N LEU A 110 -1.77 -10.38 16.49
CA LEU A 110 -1.39 -8.99 16.70
C LEU A 110 -0.57 -8.44 15.53
N ARG A 111 0.32 -9.24 14.94
CA ARG A 111 1.08 -8.84 13.75
C ARG A 111 0.17 -8.65 12.55
N VAL A 112 -0.79 -9.55 12.31
CA VAL A 112 -1.78 -9.40 11.24
C VAL A 112 -2.61 -8.13 11.43
N GLU A 113 -3.05 -7.82 12.65
CA GLU A 113 -3.74 -6.55 12.95
C GLU A 113 -2.86 -5.32 12.72
N SER A 114 -1.57 -5.39 13.08
CA SER A 114 -0.60 -4.34 12.77
C SER A 114 -0.44 -4.13 11.25
N LEU A 115 -0.41 -5.21 10.45
CA LEU A 115 -0.38 -5.12 8.99
C LEU A 115 -1.63 -4.42 8.44
N LYS A 116 -2.82 -4.72 8.96
CA LYS A 116 -4.08 -4.04 8.58
C LYS A 116 -4.02 -2.55 8.86
N LEU A 117 -3.53 -2.15 10.05
CA LEU A 117 -3.36 -0.75 10.42
C LEU A 117 -2.35 -0.03 9.50
N ASN A 118 -1.22 -0.66 9.21
CA ASN A 118 -0.22 -0.11 8.30
C ASN A 118 -0.74 0.03 6.87
N LEU A 119 -1.54 -0.92 6.39
CA LEU A 119 -2.20 -0.82 5.08
C LEU A 119 -3.21 0.34 5.05
N ALA A 120 -4.02 0.51 6.10
CA ALA A 120 -4.94 1.63 6.21
C ALA A 120 -4.19 2.98 6.17
N TYR A 121 -3.07 3.09 6.90
CA TYR A 121 -2.21 4.26 6.85
C TYR A 121 -1.62 4.51 5.45
N CYS A 122 -1.15 3.46 4.76
CA CYS A 122 -0.65 3.60 3.39
C CYS A 122 -1.74 4.07 2.42
N ARG A 123 -2.98 3.58 2.56
CA ARG A 123 -4.13 4.04 1.77
C ARG A 123 -4.41 5.53 2.00
N GLU A 124 -4.37 5.99 3.25
CA GLU A 124 -4.55 7.39 3.60
C GLU A 124 -3.43 8.27 3.01
N GLU A 125 -2.17 7.86 3.15
CA GLU A 125 -1.03 8.60 2.58
C GLU A 125 -1.06 8.62 1.05
N PHE A 126 -1.50 7.55 0.40
CA PHE A 126 -1.70 7.52 -1.04
C PHE A 126 -2.81 8.48 -1.48
N ALA A 127 -3.93 8.53 -0.76
CA ALA A 127 -4.99 9.50 -1.05
C ALA A 127 -4.50 10.96 -0.91
N LYS A 128 -3.68 11.25 0.09
CA LYS A 128 -3.04 12.57 0.23
C LYS A 128 -2.07 12.86 -0.91
N LEU A 129 -1.30 11.87 -1.35
CA LEU A 129 -0.37 11.99 -2.47
C LEU A 129 -1.13 12.32 -3.77
N GLU A 130 -2.24 11.63 -4.03
CA GLU A 130 -3.09 11.84 -5.20
C GLU A 130 -3.77 13.22 -5.20
N ALA A 131 -4.01 13.81 -4.03
CA ALA A 131 -4.62 15.12 -3.89
C ALA A 131 -3.67 16.30 -4.19
N LEU A 132 -2.37 16.06 -4.37
CA LEU A 132 -1.39 17.13 -4.62
C LEU A 132 -1.59 17.76 -6.00
N ALA A 133 -1.56 19.09 -6.04
CA ALA A 133 -1.89 19.87 -7.21
C ALA A 133 -0.78 19.85 -8.27
N THR A 134 0.48 19.81 -7.83
CA THR A 134 1.64 19.91 -8.72
C THR A 134 2.43 18.60 -8.78
N GLU A 135 3.11 18.39 -9.91
CA GLU A 135 4.02 17.26 -10.09
C GLU A 135 5.22 17.34 -9.14
N GLU A 136 5.72 18.54 -8.84
CA GLU A 136 6.85 18.75 -7.93
C GLU A 136 6.52 18.32 -6.50
N GLU A 137 5.37 18.77 -5.97
CA GLU A 137 4.88 18.35 -4.66
C GLU A 137 4.64 16.84 -4.62
N PHE A 138 4.05 16.28 -5.69
CA PHE A 138 3.85 14.85 -5.84
C PHE A 138 5.16 14.10 -5.71
N ARG A 139 6.21 14.45 -6.46
CA ARG A 139 7.51 13.75 -6.41
C ARG A 139 8.23 13.91 -5.08
N SER A 140 8.09 15.06 -4.44
CA SER A 140 8.63 15.29 -3.10
C SER A 140 7.98 14.35 -2.07
N ARG A 141 6.64 14.20 -2.12
CA ARG A 141 5.90 13.35 -1.18
C ARG A 141 5.92 11.86 -1.54
N GLN A 142 6.10 11.53 -2.83
CA GLN A 142 6.11 10.16 -3.34
C GLN A 142 7.12 9.29 -2.60
N ARG A 143 8.34 9.80 -2.37
CA ARG A 143 9.40 9.06 -1.67
C ARG A 143 9.01 8.65 -0.24
N PHE A 144 8.25 9.49 0.44
CA PHE A 144 7.77 9.20 1.78
C PHE A 144 6.74 8.06 1.76
N PHE A 145 5.81 8.11 0.82
CA PHE A 145 4.84 7.03 0.63
C PHE A 145 5.52 5.72 0.18
N ASP A 146 6.45 5.78 -0.78
CA ASP A 146 7.23 4.61 -1.25
C ASP A 146 7.95 3.92 -0.08
N ARG A 147 8.48 4.69 0.89
CA ARG A 147 9.13 4.13 2.09
C ARG A 147 8.15 3.40 3.00
N ASN A 148 6.96 3.97 3.23
CA ASN A 148 5.94 3.32 4.05
C ASN A 148 5.41 2.04 3.37
N LEU A 149 5.27 2.08 2.05
CA LEU A 149 4.86 0.92 1.25
C LEU A 149 5.92 -0.19 1.27
N ALA A 150 7.21 0.17 1.20
CA ALA A 150 8.30 -0.78 1.34
C ALA A 150 8.31 -1.43 2.73
N TYR A 151 8.17 -0.63 3.80
CA TYR A 151 8.06 -1.13 5.16
C TYR A 151 6.91 -2.14 5.31
N LEU A 152 5.71 -1.80 4.82
CA LEU A 152 4.57 -2.72 4.82
C LEU A 152 4.87 -4.01 4.06
N SER A 153 5.47 -3.89 2.87
CA SER A 153 5.86 -5.04 2.06
C SER A 153 6.81 -5.99 2.80
N ASP A 154 7.85 -5.45 3.44
CA ASP A 154 8.86 -6.27 4.12
C ASP A 154 8.26 -7.00 5.33
N HIS A 155 7.40 -6.31 6.10
CA HIS A 155 6.67 -6.92 7.21
C HIS A 155 5.65 -7.97 6.76
N LEU A 156 4.98 -7.73 5.64
CA LEU A 156 4.05 -8.69 5.05
C LEU A 156 4.77 -9.97 4.64
N VAL A 157 5.89 -9.84 3.92
CA VAL A 157 6.73 -10.97 3.50
C VAL A 157 7.24 -11.78 4.69
N ALA A 158 7.73 -11.10 5.73
CA ALA A 158 8.18 -11.78 6.95
C ALA A 158 7.05 -12.59 7.63
N THR A 159 5.84 -12.05 7.61
CA THR A 159 4.65 -12.71 8.19
C THR A 159 4.18 -13.89 7.33
N MET A 160 4.18 -13.74 6.00
CA MET A 160 3.89 -14.83 5.06
C MET A 160 4.86 -15.99 5.21
N LYS A 161 6.16 -15.70 5.30
CA LYS A 161 7.20 -16.72 5.52
C LYS A 161 6.98 -17.48 6.82
N GLU A 162 6.58 -16.79 7.88
CA GLU A 162 6.26 -17.42 9.16
C GLU A 162 5.00 -18.30 9.09
N ALA A 163 4.01 -17.93 8.27
CA ALA A 163 2.83 -18.72 7.99
C ALA A 163 3.07 -19.89 7.01
N GLY A 164 4.25 -19.99 6.40
CA GLY A 164 4.63 -21.07 5.48
C GLY A 164 4.25 -20.83 4.01
N HIS A 165 4.03 -19.58 3.62
CA HIS A 165 3.80 -19.15 2.24
C HIS A 165 5.11 -18.76 1.53
#